data_AF-X1KIS3-F1
#
_entry.id   AF-X1KIS3-F1
#
_cell.length_a   1.000
_cell.length_b   1.000
_cell.length_c   1.000
_cell.angle_alpha   90.00
_cell.angle_beta   90.00
_cell.angle_gamma   90.00
#
_symmetry.space_group_name_H-M   'P 1'
#
loop_
_entity.id
_entity.type
_entity.pdbx_description
1 polymer ?
#
loop_
_entity_poly.entity_id
_entity_poly.type
_entity_poly.pdbx_seq_one_letter_code
_entity_poly.pdbx_strand_id
1 'polypeptide(L)'
;PKDMQSGKDWDDVEPAYRERLMVWEGKIYSQSMDGDVHTYTYRKDLFDDPKEKDAFKAKYGYDLAPPKTWKQYLDIAEFFQRPDKGLWGTAEAFRRGGQQFWFFFSHAAAYTNNPNYPGAML
;
A
#
# COMPACT_ATOMS: atom_id res chain seq x y z
N PRO A 1 -2.75 -8.82 -29.95
CA PRO A 1 -3.40 -8.84 -31.29
C PRO A 1 -4.69 -7.99 -31.26
N LYS A 2 -5.13 -7.35 -32.35
CA LYS A 2 -6.31 -6.45 -32.30
C LYS A 2 -7.61 -7.16 -31.89
N ASP A 3 -7.74 -8.41 -32.29
CA ASP A 3 -8.80 -9.34 -31.91
C ASP A 3 -8.85 -9.63 -30.40
N MET A 4 -7.73 -9.49 -29.69
CA MET A 4 -7.64 -9.66 -28.23
C MET A 4 -7.82 -8.35 -27.45
N GLN A 5 -8.08 -7.22 -28.13
CA GLN A 5 -8.26 -5.89 -27.52
C GLN A 5 -9.74 -5.51 -27.35
N SER A 6 -10.62 -6.51 -27.22
CA SER A 6 -12.07 -6.33 -27.07
C SER A 6 -12.74 -7.58 -26.50
N GLY A 7 -13.96 -7.42 -26.01
CA GLY A 7 -14.78 -8.53 -25.50
C GLY A 7 -14.51 -8.83 -24.02
N LYS A 8 -15.20 -9.84 -23.50
CA LYS A 8 -15.26 -10.11 -22.05
C LYS A 8 -13.89 -10.23 -21.37
N ASP A 9 -12.91 -10.88 -22.03
CA ASP A 9 -11.60 -11.14 -21.42
C ASP A 9 -10.75 -9.86 -21.40
N TRP A 10 -10.96 -8.97 -22.37
CA TRP A 10 -10.37 -7.63 -22.38
C TRP A 10 -11.03 -6.72 -21.33
N ASP A 11 -12.34 -6.82 -21.21
CA ASP A 11 -13.13 -6.01 -20.28
C ASP A 11 -12.88 -6.40 -18.80
N ASP A 12 -12.42 -7.63 -18.55
CA ASP A 12 -12.04 -8.17 -17.23
C ASP A 12 -10.69 -7.64 -16.71
N VAL A 13 -9.85 -7.07 -17.59
CA VAL A 13 -8.61 -6.42 -17.15
C VAL A 13 -8.95 -5.13 -16.40
N GLU A 14 -8.50 -5.04 -15.15
CA GLU A 14 -8.72 -3.89 -14.28
C GLU A 14 -8.38 -2.56 -15.01
N PRO A 15 -9.29 -1.57 -15.04
CA PRO A 15 -9.15 -0.37 -15.85
C PRO A 15 -7.83 0.39 -15.70
N ALA A 16 -7.26 0.41 -14.50
CA ALA A 16 -5.95 1.03 -14.27
C ALA A 16 -4.86 0.45 -15.17
N TYR A 17 -4.85 -0.88 -15.36
CA TYR A 17 -3.91 -1.55 -16.25
C TYR A 17 -4.30 -1.34 -17.72
N ARG A 18 -5.57 -1.65 -18.06
CA ARG A 18 -6.06 -1.66 -19.44
C ARG A 18 -5.99 -0.30 -20.11
N GLU A 19 -6.35 0.77 -19.40
CA GLU A 19 -6.55 2.10 -19.99
C GLU A 19 -5.35 3.02 -19.80
N ARG A 20 -4.50 2.76 -18.81
CA ARG A 20 -3.35 3.63 -18.50
C ARG A 20 -2.01 2.95 -18.71
N LEU A 21 -1.81 1.74 -18.16
CA LEU A 21 -0.49 1.08 -18.19
C LEU A 21 -0.23 0.34 -19.50
N MET A 22 -1.30 -0.09 -20.18
CA MET A 22 -1.21 -0.79 -21.46
C MET A 22 -1.18 0.14 -22.69
N VAL A 23 -1.45 1.43 -22.50
CA VAL A 23 -1.71 2.41 -23.56
C VAL A 23 -0.64 3.50 -23.61
N TRP A 24 -0.14 3.78 -24.82
CA TRP A 24 0.70 4.95 -25.11
C TRP A 24 0.14 5.69 -26.34
N GLU A 25 -0.08 7.00 -26.24
CA GLU A 25 -0.66 7.83 -27.30
C GLU A 25 -1.95 7.23 -27.92
N GLY A 26 -2.83 6.69 -27.07
CA GLY A 26 -4.10 6.10 -27.49
C GLY A 26 -3.98 4.74 -28.21
N LYS A 27 -2.77 4.15 -28.25
CA LYS A 27 -2.53 2.82 -28.82
C LYS A 27 -2.10 1.85 -27.73
N ILE A 28 -2.60 0.63 -27.82
CA ILE A 28 -2.24 -0.46 -26.90
C ILE A 28 -0.90 -1.05 -27.33
N TYR A 29 0.10 -0.98 -26.45
CA TYR A 29 1.47 -1.44 -26.71
C TYR A 29 1.94 -2.57 -25.79
N SER A 30 1.25 -2.82 -24.69
CA SER A 30 1.58 -3.90 -23.77
C SER A 30 0.33 -4.65 -23.32
N GLN A 31 0.55 -5.83 -22.75
CA GLN A 31 -0.47 -6.62 -22.08
C GLN A 31 -0.02 -6.81 -20.63
N SER A 32 -0.87 -6.40 -19.70
CA SER A 32 -0.66 -6.72 -18.29
C SER A 32 -0.91 -8.21 -18.09
N MET A 33 0.09 -8.88 -17.50
CA MET A 33 0.04 -10.30 -17.16
C MET A 33 -0.13 -10.51 -15.66
N ASP A 34 0.41 -9.58 -14.87
CA ASP A 34 0.38 -9.59 -13.42
C ASP A 34 0.36 -8.14 -12.90
N GLY A 35 -0.14 -7.96 -11.69
CA GLY A 35 -0.31 -6.66 -11.06
C GLY A 35 -0.17 -6.77 -9.54
N ASP A 36 0.84 -6.09 -9.00
CA ASP A 36 1.05 -6.01 -7.56
C ASP A 36 0.64 -4.65 -7.01
N VAL A 37 0.07 -4.65 -5.81
CA VAL A 37 -0.19 -3.44 -5.03
C VAL A 37 0.29 -3.64 -3.60
N HIS A 38 1.07 -2.69 -3.09
CA HIS A 38 1.40 -2.67 -1.66
C HIS A 38 0.22 -2.16 -0.87
N THR A 39 -0.24 -2.97 0.09
CA THR A 39 -1.37 -2.65 0.96
C THR A 39 -0.94 -2.63 2.42
N TYR A 40 -1.66 -1.87 3.24
CA TYR A 40 -1.50 -1.92 4.68
C TYR A 40 -2.36 -3.05 5.25
N THR A 41 -1.71 -4.04 5.86
CA THR A 41 -2.36 -5.15 6.56
C THR A 41 -2.06 -5.04 8.05
N TYR A 42 -3.04 -5.33 8.90
CA TYR A 42 -2.92 -5.18 10.35
C TYR A 42 -3.62 -6.31 11.11
N ARG A 43 -3.24 -6.47 12.38
CA ARG A 43 -3.80 -7.47 13.32
C ARG A 43 -5.08 -6.93 13.95
N LYS A 44 -6.22 -7.38 13.43
CA LYS A 44 -7.54 -6.93 13.90
C LYS A 44 -7.77 -7.21 15.38
N ASP A 45 -7.29 -8.32 15.92
CA ASP A 45 -7.38 -8.64 17.34
C ASP A 45 -6.67 -7.62 18.24
N LEU A 46 -5.52 -7.09 17.83
CA LEU A 46 -4.83 -6.01 18.55
C LEU A 46 -5.57 -4.68 18.41
N PHE A 47 -6.08 -4.39 17.22
CA PHE A 47 -6.82 -3.16 16.94
C PHE A 47 -8.20 -3.12 17.59
N ASP A 48 -8.78 -4.28 17.90
CA ASP A 48 -10.09 -4.39 18.55
C ASP A 48 -10.01 -4.54 20.07
N ASP A 49 -8.83 -4.81 20.64
CA ASP A 49 -8.62 -4.91 22.09
C ASP A 49 -8.85 -3.54 22.78
N PRO A 50 -9.83 -3.42 23.71
CA PRO A 50 -10.09 -2.17 24.42
C PRO A 50 -8.87 -1.63 25.19
N LYS A 51 -8.03 -2.51 25.75
CA LYS A 51 -6.85 -2.09 26.51
C LYS A 51 -5.80 -1.47 25.60
N GLU A 52 -5.62 -2.01 24.40
CA GLU A 52 -4.68 -1.46 23.42
C GLU A 52 -5.22 -0.12 22.89
N LYS A 53 -6.52 0.00 22.64
CA LYS A 53 -7.16 1.29 22.27
C LYS A 53 -6.94 2.35 23.33
N ASP A 54 -7.23 2.03 24.59
CA ASP A 54 -7.10 2.97 25.71
C ASP A 54 -5.63 3.37 25.93
N ALA A 55 -4.71 2.41 25.91
CA ALA A 55 -3.27 2.66 26.08
C ALA A 55 -2.68 3.46 24.91
N PHE A 56 -3.08 3.16 23.68
CA PHE A 56 -2.66 3.92 22.50
C PHE A 56 -3.14 5.37 22.58
N LYS A 57 -4.42 5.58 22.90
CA LYS A 57 -5.00 6.91 23.06
C LYS A 57 -4.34 7.70 24.17
N ALA A 58 -4.03 7.05 25.30
CA ALA A 58 -3.30 7.69 26.40
C ALA A 58 -1.88 8.12 25.99
N LYS A 59 -1.18 7.35 25.15
CA LYS A 59 0.18 7.67 24.71
C LYS A 59 0.23 8.74 23.61
N TYR A 60 -0.66 8.65 22.62
CA TYR A 60 -0.58 9.45 21.39
C TYR A 60 -1.66 10.53 21.25
N GLY A 61 -2.71 10.50 22.09
CA GLY A 61 -3.76 11.51 22.12
C GLY A 61 -4.85 11.38 21.05
N TYR A 62 -4.89 10.27 20.30
CA TYR A 62 -5.93 9.97 19.31
C TYR A 62 -6.30 8.48 19.29
N ASP A 63 -7.43 8.15 18.68
CA ASP A 63 -7.95 6.78 18.67
C ASP A 63 -7.10 5.85 17.78
N LEU A 64 -6.88 4.63 18.25
CA LEU A 64 -6.26 3.58 17.45
C LEU A 64 -7.18 3.18 16.29
N ALA A 65 -6.75 3.43 15.06
CA ALA A 65 -7.46 3.13 13.83
C ALA A 65 -6.46 2.88 12.68
N PRO A 66 -6.86 2.25 11.56
CA PRO A 66 -6.00 2.12 10.39
C PRO A 66 -5.41 3.49 9.99
N PRO A 67 -4.09 3.58 9.78
CA PRO A 67 -3.41 4.85 9.60
C PRO A 67 -3.85 5.52 8.30
N LYS A 68 -4.09 6.83 8.38
CA LYS A 68 -4.36 7.70 7.22
C LYS A 68 -3.13 8.49 6.79
N THR A 69 -2.08 8.47 7.61
CA THR A 69 -0.81 9.17 7.34
C THR A 69 0.37 8.31 7.75
N TRP A 70 1.54 8.56 7.15
CA TRP A 70 2.78 7.90 7.54
C TRP A 70 3.17 8.17 8.99
N LYS A 71 2.83 9.34 9.54
CA LYS A 71 3.02 9.60 10.97
C LYS A 71 2.21 8.63 11.83
N GLN A 72 0.92 8.45 11.52
CA GLN A 72 0.09 7.50 12.25
C GLN A 72 0.60 6.06 12.11
N TYR A 73 1.08 5.70 10.92
CA TYR A 73 1.71 4.40 10.69
C TYR A 73 2.93 4.18 11.62
N LEU A 74 3.82 5.18 11.73
CA LEU A 74 4.99 5.11 12.61
C LEU A 74 4.61 5.06 14.10
N ASP A 75 3.63 5.86 14.53
CA ASP A 75 3.14 5.86 15.92
C ASP A 75 2.55 4.47 16.28
N ILE A 76 1.78 3.86 15.37
CA ILE A 76 1.22 2.50 15.55
C ILE A 76 2.34 1.45 15.60
N ALA A 77 3.32 1.53 14.70
CA ALA A 77 4.44 0.60 14.71
C ALA A 77 5.24 0.72 16.02
N GLU A 78 5.54 1.94 16.47
CA GLU A 78 6.22 2.16 17.74
C GLU A 78 5.40 1.63 18.93
N PHE A 79 4.07 1.82 18.94
CA PHE A 79 3.19 1.34 20.00
C PHE A 79 3.20 -0.18 20.17
N PHE A 80 3.17 -0.92 19.05
CA PHE A 80 3.13 -2.38 19.07
C PHE A 80 4.51 -3.03 19.11
N GLN A 81 5.59 -2.25 19.14
CA GLN A 81 6.95 -2.78 19.21
C GLN A 81 7.27 -3.39 20.59
N ARG A 82 7.16 -4.72 20.71
CA ARG A 82 7.40 -5.51 21.93
C ARG A 82 8.19 -6.78 21.59
N PRO A 83 9.48 -6.66 21.22
CA PRO A 83 10.27 -7.78 20.73
C PRO A 83 10.50 -8.87 21.79
N ASP A 84 10.49 -8.50 23.07
CA ASP A 84 10.49 -9.40 24.23
C ASP A 84 9.28 -10.37 24.25
N LYS A 85 8.18 -9.97 23.59
CA LYS A 85 6.96 -10.76 23.43
C LYS A 85 6.79 -11.32 22.01
N GLY A 86 7.82 -11.20 21.17
CA GLY A 86 7.76 -11.59 19.77
C GLY A 86 6.81 -10.75 18.92
N LEU A 87 6.41 -9.56 19.37
CA LEU A 87 5.55 -8.65 18.61
C LEU A 87 6.40 -7.51 18.02
N TRP A 88 6.36 -7.39 16.70
CA TRP A 88 7.04 -6.34 15.94
C TRP A 88 6.01 -5.36 15.41
N GLY A 89 6.29 -4.06 15.55
CA GLY A 89 5.38 -2.99 15.19
C GLY A 89 5.02 -2.93 13.70
N THR A 90 5.95 -3.36 12.85
CA THR A 90 5.75 -3.50 11.42
C THR A 90 6.62 -4.61 10.85
N ALA A 91 6.20 -5.14 9.69
CA ALA A 91 6.96 -6.08 8.90
C ALA A 91 6.98 -5.60 7.44
N GLU A 92 8.13 -5.11 7.00
CA GLU A 92 8.35 -4.61 5.65
C GLU A 92 9.56 -5.34 5.03
N ALA A 93 9.54 -5.55 3.70
CA ALA A 93 10.56 -6.34 3.02
C ALA A 93 11.85 -5.52 2.72
N PHE A 94 12.53 -5.06 3.77
CA PHE A 94 13.74 -4.21 3.68
C PHE A 94 15.07 -4.96 3.59
N ARG A 95 15.07 -6.24 3.20
CA ARG A 95 16.31 -6.99 3.02
C ARG A 95 17.10 -6.46 1.82
N ARG A 96 18.39 -6.17 2.02
CA ARG A 96 19.31 -5.76 0.95
C ARG A 96 19.35 -6.78 -0.19
N GLY A 97 19.19 -6.30 -1.42
CA GLY A 97 19.13 -7.15 -2.62
C GLY A 97 17.83 -7.93 -2.79
N GLY A 98 16.83 -7.71 -1.92
CA GLY A 98 15.47 -8.24 -2.07
C GLY A 98 14.49 -7.16 -2.53
N GLN A 99 13.28 -7.19 -1.97
CA GLN A 99 12.16 -6.29 -2.32
C GLN A 99 12.29 -4.86 -1.73
N GLN A 100 13.44 -4.52 -1.12
CA GLN A 100 13.66 -3.24 -0.44
C GLN A 100 13.37 -2.01 -1.32
N PHE A 101 13.66 -2.12 -2.62
CA PHE A 101 13.49 -1.01 -3.55
C PHE A 101 12.02 -0.64 -3.71
N TRP A 102 11.13 -1.64 -3.77
CA TRP A 102 9.69 -1.43 -3.92
C TRP A 102 9.07 -0.84 -2.66
N PHE A 103 9.48 -1.30 -1.47
CA PHE A 103 9.01 -0.70 -0.22
C PHE A 103 9.52 0.73 -0.04
N PHE A 104 10.79 1.01 -0.38
CA PHE A 104 11.30 2.37 -0.42
C PHE A 104 10.46 3.26 -1.35
N PHE A 105 10.13 2.76 -2.55
CA PHE A 105 9.30 3.51 -3.50
C PHE A 105 7.91 3.79 -2.95
N SER A 106 7.24 2.83 -2.27
CA SER A 106 5.93 3.07 -1.65
C SER A 106 5.95 4.16 -0.59
N HIS A 107 7.01 4.24 0.22
CA HIS A 107 7.20 5.33 1.17
C HIS A 107 7.46 6.66 0.46
N ALA A 108 8.36 6.67 -0.53
CA ALA A 108 8.76 7.89 -1.24
C ALA A 108 7.65 8.48 -2.13
N ALA A 109 6.91 7.64 -2.86
CA ALA A 109 5.85 8.03 -3.79
C ALA A 109 4.73 8.84 -3.11
N ALA A 110 4.46 8.55 -1.83
CA ALA A 110 3.48 9.31 -1.04
C ALA A 110 3.88 10.78 -0.82
N TYR A 111 5.18 11.11 -0.88
CA TYR A 111 5.69 12.47 -0.69
C TYR A 111 6.01 13.19 -2.00
N THR A 112 6.14 12.46 -3.11
CA THR A 112 6.58 12.99 -4.41
C THR A 112 5.47 13.06 -5.45
N ASN A 113 4.27 12.54 -5.14
CA ASN A 113 3.11 12.71 -6.00
C ASN A 113 2.73 14.20 -6.12
N ASN A 114 2.67 14.69 -7.35
CA ASN A 114 2.24 16.05 -7.62
C ASN A 114 0.73 16.18 -7.38
N PRO A 115 0.26 17.11 -6.53
CA PRO A 115 -1.16 17.27 -6.21
C PRO A 115 -2.05 17.51 -7.45
N ASN A 116 -1.49 18.06 -8.53
CA ASN A 116 -2.21 18.36 -9.76
C ASN A 116 -2.38 17.12 -10.67
N TYR A 117 -1.72 16.00 -10.37
CA TYR A 117 -1.75 14.78 -11.18
C TYR A 117 -2.00 13.54 -10.31
N PRO A 118 -3.22 13.39 -9.75
CA PRO A 118 -3.56 12.26 -8.90
C PRO A 118 -3.44 10.93 -9.65
N GLY A 119 -2.71 9.98 -9.07
CA GLY A 119 -2.48 8.65 -9.64
C GLY A 119 -1.36 8.57 -10.69
N ALA A 120 -0.48 9.58 -10.77
CA ALA A 120 0.68 9.55 -11.66
C ALA A 120 1.81 8.60 -11.17
N MET A 121 1.87 8.34 -9.86
CA MET A 121 2.76 7.34 -9.26
C MET A 121 1.89 6.29 -8.55
N LEU A 122 1.19 5.50 -9.37
CA LEU A 122 0.57 4.23 -8.93
C LEU A 122 1.67 3.26 -8.49
#